data_AF-A0A1F6Y876-F1
#
_entry.id   AF-A0A1F6Y876-F1
#
_cell.length_a   1.000
_cell.length_b   1.000
_cell.length_c   1.000
_cell.angle_alpha   90.00
_cell.angle_beta   90.00
_cell.angle_gamma   90.00
#
_symmetry.space_group_name_H-M   'P 1'
#
loop_
_entity.id
_entity.type
_entity.pdbx_description
1 polymer ?
#
loop_
_entity_poly.entity_id
_entity_poly.type
_entity_poly.pdbx_seq_one_letter_code
_entity_poly.pdbx_strand_id
1 'polypeptide(L)'
;MDEGALGNDIKTQQSEQGQLPKNEGMVEELGQMREKLHDSFNTLFRATMGGTYARNSEEGFSGDAASIYVLVVFKNKSGEATPELVKVGWGEFSKQTFEGDKYPAFRNFPFDIFCVSQRDSYFANESLRQEMIENPQKYLSARSLFVANNGQVQTSELTDDYRHNLKREIEAVPYNEMLRTVRNQIIARYSSPEEFANFLRELPDDLEELSRYITRLHMKETDWLITEEDESWENAQKRDADFRKISLLGRLVGMGIYRIGVAVGDRKAMESISALKREFNFTAGSF
;
A
#
# COMPACT_ATOMS: atom_id res chain seq x y z
N MET A 1 -50.95 -56.42 -0.93
CA MET A 1 -49.68 -57.15 -0.79
C MET A 1 -48.78 -56.63 -1.89
N ASP A 2 -47.81 -55.80 -1.54
CA ASP A 2 -46.40 -56.04 -1.86
C ASP A 2 -45.58 -54.84 -1.35
N GLU A 3 -44.71 -55.16 -0.39
CA GLU A 3 -43.57 -54.37 0.01
C GLU A 3 -42.47 -54.58 -1.03
N GLY A 4 -41.76 -53.51 -1.39
CA GLY A 4 -40.63 -53.60 -2.31
C GLY A 4 -39.80 -52.34 -2.26
N ALA A 5 -38.87 -52.31 -1.30
CA ALA A 5 -37.80 -51.34 -1.19
C ALA A 5 -37.02 -51.18 -2.51
N LEU A 6 -36.53 -49.97 -2.79
CA LEU A 6 -35.26 -49.74 -3.49
C LEU A 6 -34.79 -48.31 -3.21
N GLY A 7 -33.52 -48.21 -2.80
CA GLY A 7 -32.92 -47.05 -2.16
C GLY A 7 -32.67 -45.86 -3.08
N ASN A 8 -32.72 -44.68 -2.47
CA ASN A 8 -32.25 -43.43 -3.06
C ASN A 8 -30.72 -43.39 -3.00
N ASP A 9 -30.07 -43.89 -4.05
CA ASP A 9 -28.69 -43.55 -4.37
C ASP A 9 -28.63 -42.12 -4.91
N ILE A 10 -28.20 -41.20 -4.04
CA ILE A 10 -27.74 -39.86 -4.43
C ILE A 10 -26.43 -40.04 -5.20
N LYS A 11 -26.53 -40.27 -6.51
CA LYS A 11 -25.41 -40.10 -7.43
C LYS A 11 -25.25 -38.62 -7.73
N THR A 12 -24.31 -38.03 -7.01
CA THR A 12 -23.60 -36.79 -7.32
C THR A 12 -23.28 -36.76 -8.82
N GLN A 13 -23.99 -35.91 -9.58
CA GLN A 13 -23.55 -35.54 -10.92
C GLN A 13 -22.32 -34.66 -10.76
N GLN A 14 -21.16 -35.28 -10.96
CA GLN A 14 -19.93 -34.61 -11.36
C GLN A 14 -20.19 -33.91 -12.70
N SER A 15 -20.50 -32.62 -12.67
CA SER A 15 -20.31 -31.76 -13.83
C SER A 15 -18.85 -31.31 -13.84
N GLU A 16 -18.10 -31.97 -14.71
CA GLU A 16 -17.03 -31.41 -15.53
C GLU A 16 -16.15 -30.35 -14.85
N GLN A 17 -15.06 -30.84 -14.26
CA GLN A 17 -13.82 -30.09 -14.08
C GLN A 17 -13.38 -29.51 -15.43
N GLY A 18 -13.87 -28.31 -15.73
CA GLY A 18 -13.25 -27.43 -16.70
C GLY A 18 -11.83 -27.15 -16.23
N GLN A 19 -10.86 -27.70 -16.95
CA GLN A 19 -9.45 -27.35 -16.85
C GLN A 19 -9.31 -25.82 -16.83
N LEU A 20 -8.89 -25.25 -15.70
CA LEU A 20 -8.29 -23.92 -15.64
C LEU A 20 -6.77 -24.06 -15.56
N PRO A 21 -6.03 -24.09 -16.68
CA PRO A 21 -4.61 -23.82 -16.62
C PRO A 21 -4.27 -22.65 -17.54
N LYS A 22 -3.86 -21.52 -16.93
CA LYS A 22 -2.86 -20.55 -17.46
C LYS A 22 -2.69 -19.24 -16.65
N ASN A 23 -3.56 -18.92 -15.68
CA ASN A 23 -3.56 -17.59 -15.04
C ASN A 23 -3.05 -17.48 -13.59
N GLU A 24 -2.71 -18.58 -12.90
CA GLU A 24 -2.33 -18.51 -11.48
C GLU A 24 -1.08 -17.64 -11.22
N GLY A 25 -0.04 -17.76 -12.06
CA GLY A 25 1.17 -16.95 -11.91
C GLY A 25 0.99 -15.45 -12.20
N MET A 26 -0.01 -15.09 -13.03
CA MET A 26 -0.34 -13.68 -13.29
C MET A 26 -1.14 -13.08 -12.13
N VAL A 27 -2.03 -13.87 -11.53
CA VAL A 27 -2.81 -13.46 -10.35
C VAL A 27 -1.89 -13.25 -9.14
N GLU A 28 -0.91 -14.12 -8.95
CA GLU A 28 0.08 -13.98 -7.87
C GLU A 28 0.95 -12.73 -8.05
N GLU A 29 1.43 -12.46 -9.26
CA GLU A 29 2.25 -11.28 -9.56
C GLU A 29 1.50 -9.97 -9.34
N LEU A 30 0.27 -9.86 -9.86
CA LEU A 30 -0.58 -8.69 -9.63
C LEU A 30 -0.92 -8.54 -8.14
N GLY A 31 -1.15 -9.65 -7.43
CA GLY A 31 -1.31 -9.66 -5.98
C GLY A 31 -0.12 -9.04 -5.25
N GLN A 32 1.09 -9.48 -5.56
CA GLN A 32 2.31 -8.93 -4.99
C GLN A 32 2.49 -7.44 -5.32
N MET A 33 2.19 -7.01 -6.55
CA MET A 33 2.29 -5.60 -6.93
C MET A 33 1.30 -4.73 -6.13
N ARG A 34 0.06 -5.20 -5.95
CA ARG A 34 -0.94 -4.51 -5.11
C ARG A 34 -0.49 -4.41 -3.65
N GLU A 35 0.06 -5.49 -3.10
CA GLU A 35 0.60 -5.51 -1.73
C GLU A 35 1.77 -4.52 -1.57
N LYS A 36 2.69 -4.45 -2.53
CA LYS A 36 3.81 -3.49 -2.49
C LYS A 36 3.34 -2.04 -2.46
N LEU A 37 2.33 -1.69 -3.27
CA LEU A 37 1.72 -0.36 -3.20
C LEU A 37 1.06 -0.15 -1.85
N HIS A 38 0.24 -1.10 -1.39
CA HIS A 38 -0.43 -1.01 -0.10
C HIS A 38 0.55 -0.72 1.04
N ASP A 39 1.64 -1.49 1.13
CA ASP A 39 2.67 -1.33 2.17
C ASP A 39 3.40 0.02 2.06
N SER A 40 3.68 0.48 0.83
CA SER A 40 4.29 1.78 0.56
C SER A 40 3.42 2.94 1.04
N PHE A 41 2.14 2.90 0.67
CA PHE A 41 1.17 3.89 1.09
C PHE A 41 0.94 3.84 2.61
N ASN A 42 0.86 2.64 3.18
CA ASN A 42 0.69 2.47 4.62
C ASN A 42 1.88 3.02 5.40
N THR A 43 3.11 2.85 4.92
CA THR A 43 4.29 3.41 5.57
C THR A 43 4.31 4.93 5.52
N LEU A 44 3.91 5.50 4.39
CA LEU A 44 3.88 6.93 4.21
C LEU A 44 2.79 7.61 5.07
N PHE A 45 1.61 7.00 5.13
CA PHE A 45 0.42 7.62 5.73
C PHE A 45 -0.01 7.04 7.07
N ARG A 46 0.44 5.84 7.43
CA ARG A 46 -0.16 5.00 8.47
C ARG A 46 -1.67 4.80 8.25
N ALA A 47 -2.09 4.77 6.99
CA ALA A 47 -3.50 4.78 6.59
C ALA A 47 -4.23 3.46 6.87
N THR A 48 -3.57 2.44 7.41
CA THR A 48 -4.24 1.23 7.91
C THR A 48 -4.67 1.32 9.36
N MET A 49 -4.25 2.37 10.10
CA MET A 49 -4.53 2.51 11.52
C MET A 49 -5.90 3.14 11.85
N GLY A 50 -6.84 3.20 10.89
CA GLY A 50 -8.27 3.50 11.17
C GLY A 50 -8.49 4.75 12.02
N GLY A 51 -7.67 5.79 11.85
CA GLY A 51 -7.75 6.97 12.71
C GLY A 51 -8.97 7.82 12.38
N THR A 52 -9.70 8.23 13.42
CA THR A 52 -10.75 9.25 13.35
C THR A 52 -10.11 10.63 13.31
N TYR A 53 -10.17 11.29 12.14
CA TYR A 53 -9.69 12.67 12.01
C TYR A 53 -10.76 13.65 11.51
N ALA A 54 -11.90 13.12 11.07
CA ALA A 54 -13.03 13.93 10.64
C ALA A 54 -14.00 14.19 11.81
N ARG A 55 -14.54 15.40 11.89
CA ARG A 55 -15.64 15.73 12.79
C ARG A 55 -16.97 15.75 12.03
N ASN A 56 -18.05 15.41 12.74
CA ASN A 56 -19.40 15.67 12.27
C ASN A 56 -19.51 17.13 11.82
N SER A 57 -20.04 17.39 10.62
CA SER A 57 -20.13 18.67 9.89
C SER A 57 -18.95 19.09 9.00
N GLU A 58 -17.82 18.36 9.00
CA GLU A 58 -16.74 18.68 8.06
C GLU A 58 -17.10 18.31 6.62
N GLU A 59 -16.75 19.20 5.67
CA GLU A 59 -17.01 18.99 4.25
C GLU A 59 -16.34 17.71 3.74
N GLY A 60 -17.07 16.89 2.99
CA GLY A 60 -16.56 15.62 2.44
C GLY A 60 -16.50 14.45 3.44
N PHE A 61 -16.93 14.64 4.69
CA PHE A 61 -17.10 13.53 5.63
C PHE A 61 -18.46 12.83 5.43
N SER A 62 -18.45 11.51 5.25
CA SER A 62 -19.66 10.70 5.04
C SER A 62 -20.44 10.37 6.30
N GLY A 63 -19.89 10.64 7.50
CA GLY A 63 -20.46 10.18 8.77
C GLY A 63 -20.13 8.73 9.11
N ASP A 64 -19.27 8.08 8.33
CA ASP A 64 -18.72 6.74 8.58
C ASP A 64 -17.27 6.63 8.08
N ALA A 65 -16.68 5.45 8.27
CA ALA A 65 -15.38 5.14 7.70
C ALA A 65 -15.43 5.23 6.16
N ALA A 66 -14.30 5.52 5.55
CA ALA A 66 -14.10 5.57 4.12
C ALA A 66 -12.80 4.85 3.74
N SER A 67 -12.72 4.41 2.50
CA SER A 67 -11.55 3.76 1.90
C SER A 67 -10.85 4.73 0.97
N ILE A 68 -9.51 4.70 1.00
CA ILE A 68 -8.67 5.45 0.07
C ILE A 68 -8.27 4.52 -1.08
N TYR A 69 -8.49 4.99 -2.30
CA TYR A 69 -8.13 4.30 -3.54
C TYR A 69 -7.19 5.15 -4.39
N VAL A 70 -6.35 4.44 -5.14
CA VAL A 70 -5.61 4.99 -6.27
C VAL A 70 -5.93 4.16 -7.52
N LEU A 71 -5.94 4.81 -8.69
CA LEU A 71 -6.17 4.15 -9.97
C LEU A 71 -4.83 3.91 -10.67
N VAL A 72 -4.52 2.64 -10.91
CA VAL A 72 -3.19 2.21 -11.35
C VAL A 72 -3.29 1.40 -12.63
N VAL A 73 -2.40 1.67 -13.59
CA VAL A 73 -2.23 0.80 -14.75
C VAL A 73 -1.22 -0.29 -14.43
N PHE A 74 -1.70 -1.53 -14.37
CA PHE A 74 -0.85 -2.71 -14.35
C PHE A 74 -0.58 -3.19 -15.77
N LYS A 75 0.67 -3.59 -16.04
CA LYS A 75 1.03 -4.25 -17.30
C LYS A 75 1.29 -5.72 -17.01
N ASN A 76 0.56 -6.62 -17.65
CA ASN A 76 0.84 -8.05 -17.56
C ASN A 76 2.09 -8.41 -18.39
N LYS A 77 2.52 -9.68 -18.34
CA LYS A 77 3.69 -10.17 -19.09
C LYS A 77 3.55 -10.04 -20.61
N SER A 78 2.32 -10.00 -21.13
CA SER A 78 2.04 -9.73 -22.54
C SER A 78 2.05 -8.23 -22.89
N GLY A 79 2.24 -7.34 -21.92
CA GLY A 79 2.27 -5.89 -22.10
C GLY A 79 0.89 -5.23 -22.15
N GLU A 80 -0.18 -5.99 -21.95
CA GLU A 80 -1.54 -5.48 -21.86
C GLU A 80 -1.67 -4.62 -20.60
N ALA A 81 -2.20 -3.42 -20.78
CA ALA A 81 -2.33 -2.40 -19.76
C ALA A 81 -3.77 -2.37 -19.24
N THR A 82 -3.96 -2.71 -17.98
CA THR A 82 -5.28 -2.75 -17.35
C THR A 82 -5.33 -1.76 -16.19
N PRO A 83 -6.24 -0.76 -16.21
CA PRO A 83 -6.47 0.10 -15.07
C PRO A 83 -7.18 -0.69 -13.96
N GLU A 84 -6.70 -0.57 -12.74
CA GLU A 84 -7.28 -1.21 -11.56
C GLU A 84 -7.29 -0.28 -10.36
N LEU A 85 -8.31 -0.43 -9.50
CA LEU A 85 -8.38 0.26 -8.22
C LEU A 85 -7.58 -0.49 -7.16
N VAL A 86 -6.63 0.21 -6.53
CA VAL A 86 -5.86 -0.32 -5.42
C VAL A 86 -6.29 0.40 -4.15
N LYS A 87 -6.77 -0.36 -3.16
CA LYS A 87 -7.07 0.16 -1.83
C LYS A 87 -5.77 0.36 -1.05
N VAL A 88 -5.49 1.60 -0.67
CA VAL A 88 -4.25 2.00 -0.03
C VAL A 88 -4.43 2.49 1.41
N GLY A 89 -5.67 2.59 1.89
CA GLY A 89 -5.98 3.03 3.24
C GLY A 89 -7.46 2.96 3.59
N TRP A 90 -7.76 3.15 4.88
CA TRP A 90 -9.11 3.32 5.39
C TRP A 90 -9.12 4.09 6.72
N GLY A 91 -10.21 4.78 7.03
CA GLY A 91 -10.34 5.61 8.22
C GLY A 91 -11.51 6.58 8.10
N GLU A 92 -11.61 7.57 8.99
CA GLU A 92 -12.64 8.60 8.88
C GLU A 92 -12.00 9.89 8.34
N PHE A 93 -12.44 10.28 7.14
CA PHE A 93 -11.80 11.29 6.33
C PHE A 93 -12.76 12.44 6.02
N SER A 94 -12.22 13.64 5.96
CA SER A 94 -12.88 14.84 5.46
C SER A 94 -11.93 15.60 4.54
N LYS A 95 -12.42 16.62 3.86
CA LYS A 95 -11.58 17.55 3.10
C LYS A 95 -10.45 18.13 3.96
N GLN A 96 -10.75 18.53 5.20
CA GLN A 96 -9.76 19.12 6.11
C GLN A 96 -8.63 18.15 6.47
N THR A 97 -8.91 16.85 6.50
CA THR A 97 -7.90 15.83 6.76
C THR A 97 -6.78 15.82 5.69
N PHE A 98 -7.11 16.20 4.45
CA PHE A 98 -6.19 16.19 3.31
C PHE A 98 -5.60 17.59 3.02
N GLU A 99 -6.39 18.65 3.22
CA GLU A 99 -5.90 20.02 3.08
C GLU A 99 -5.06 20.45 4.30
N GLY A 100 -5.27 19.85 5.47
CA GLY A 100 -4.57 20.16 6.71
C GLY A 100 -3.23 19.44 6.89
N ASP A 101 -2.58 19.66 8.05
CA ASP A 101 -1.27 19.07 8.37
C ASP A 101 -1.37 17.65 8.97
N LYS A 102 -2.56 17.05 8.99
CA LYS A 102 -2.78 15.70 9.55
C LYS A 102 -2.07 14.64 8.73
N TYR A 103 -2.12 14.75 7.41
CA TYR A 103 -1.38 13.89 6.50
C TYR A 103 -0.60 14.70 5.47
N PRO A 104 0.55 15.29 5.86
CA PRO A 104 1.30 16.23 5.03
C PRO A 104 1.70 15.67 3.66
N ALA A 105 1.94 14.35 3.60
CA ALA A 105 2.36 13.68 2.38
C ALA A 105 1.30 13.70 1.27
N PHE A 106 -0.01 13.76 1.59
CA PHE A 106 -1.05 13.83 0.55
C PHE A 106 -0.94 15.08 -0.32
N ARG A 107 -0.35 16.15 0.22
CA ARG A 107 -0.19 17.42 -0.51
C ARG A 107 0.79 17.33 -1.68
N ASN A 108 1.67 16.33 -1.70
CA ASN A 108 2.77 16.25 -2.65
C ASN A 108 2.57 15.19 -3.73
N PHE A 109 1.37 14.61 -3.84
CA PHE A 109 1.12 13.61 -4.86
C PHE A 109 0.76 14.23 -6.20
N PRO A 110 1.48 13.87 -7.28
CA PRO A 110 1.17 14.31 -8.63
C PRO A 110 0.00 13.53 -9.25
N PHE A 111 -0.68 12.70 -8.48
CA PHE A 111 -1.78 11.86 -8.94
C PHE A 111 -2.96 11.87 -7.99
N ASP A 112 -4.11 11.47 -8.53
CA ASP A 112 -5.36 11.48 -7.82
C ASP A 112 -5.42 10.39 -6.75
N ILE A 113 -5.87 10.79 -5.57
CA ILE A 113 -6.20 9.92 -4.47
C ILE A 113 -7.68 10.08 -4.15
N PHE A 114 -8.43 8.99 -4.30
CA PHE A 114 -9.88 8.98 -4.20
C PHE A 114 -10.31 8.50 -2.83
N CYS A 115 -11.24 9.22 -2.21
CA CYS A 115 -11.87 8.80 -0.98
C CYS A 115 -13.29 8.33 -1.27
N VAL A 116 -13.64 7.11 -0.88
CA VAL A 116 -14.96 6.50 -1.11
C VAL A 116 -15.54 6.02 0.21
N SER A 117 -16.82 6.29 0.46
CA SER A 117 -17.50 5.86 1.70
C SER A 117 -17.42 4.34 1.89
N GLN A 118 -17.50 3.85 3.13
CA GLN A 118 -17.55 2.41 3.38
C GLN A 118 -18.79 1.77 2.71
N ARG A 119 -19.91 2.49 2.66
CA ARG A 119 -21.17 2.05 2.00
C ARG A 119 -21.05 1.85 0.50
N ASP A 120 -20.08 2.50 -0.14
CA ASP A 120 -19.83 2.38 -1.58
C ASP A 120 -18.57 1.54 -1.88
N SER A 121 -17.88 1.03 -0.86
CA SER A 121 -16.65 0.25 -1.00
C SER A 121 -16.90 -1.21 -1.44
N TYR A 122 -15.83 -1.98 -1.68
CA TYR A 122 -15.85 -3.41 -2.06
C TYR A 122 -16.77 -4.30 -1.20
N PHE A 123 -17.11 -3.89 0.03
CA PHE A 123 -17.96 -4.64 0.96
C PHE A 123 -19.46 -4.38 0.78
N ALA A 124 -19.85 -3.49 -0.13
CA ALA A 124 -21.23 -3.00 -0.24
C ALA A 124 -22.18 -3.98 -0.94
N ASN A 125 -21.84 -4.45 -2.16
CA ASN A 125 -22.53 -5.53 -2.88
C ASN A 125 -21.75 -5.97 -4.14
N GLU A 126 -22.16 -7.11 -4.72
CA GLU A 126 -21.48 -7.72 -5.89
C GLU A 126 -21.57 -6.86 -7.16
N SER A 127 -22.67 -6.11 -7.37
CA SER A 127 -22.81 -5.23 -8.54
C SER A 127 -21.82 -4.07 -8.50
N LEU A 128 -21.61 -3.46 -7.33
CA LEU A 128 -20.61 -2.42 -7.14
C LEU A 128 -19.20 -2.98 -7.32
N ARG A 129 -18.94 -4.17 -6.77
CA ARG A 129 -17.67 -4.86 -6.94
C ARG A 129 -17.35 -5.12 -8.42
N GLN A 130 -18.34 -5.52 -9.22
CA GLN A 130 -18.13 -5.67 -10.66
C GLN A 130 -17.87 -4.33 -11.36
N GLU A 131 -18.62 -3.27 -11.03
CA GLU A 131 -18.36 -1.94 -11.60
C GLU A 131 -16.94 -1.43 -11.29
N MET A 132 -16.44 -1.68 -10.07
CA MET A 132 -15.06 -1.35 -9.68
C MET A 132 -14.00 -2.09 -10.52
N ILE A 133 -14.29 -3.30 -10.98
CA ILE A 133 -13.37 -4.14 -11.76
C ILE A 133 -13.46 -3.81 -13.25
N GLU A 134 -14.68 -3.72 -13.78
CA GLU A 134 -14.93 -3.56 -15.21
C GLU A 134 -14.78 -2.11 -15.69
N ASN A 135 -15.12 -1.14 -14.84
CA ASN A 135 -15.06 0.28 -15.20
C ASN A 135 -14.68 1.16 -13.99
N PRO A 136 -13.43 1.06 -13.52
CA PRO A 136 -13.00 1.74 -12.31
C PRO A 136 -13.10 3.28 -12.40
N GLN A 137 -12.87 3.89 -13.57
CA GLN A 137 -13.06 5.33 -13.74
C GLN A 137 -14.50 5.76 -13.53
N LYS A 138 -15.46 5.06 -14.18
CA LYS A 138 -16.88 5.37 -14.03
C LYS A 138 -17.34 5.22 -12.59
N TYR A 139 -16.89 4.14 -11.92
CA TYR A 139 -17.14 3.93 -10.50
C TYR A 139 -16.64 5.12 -9.67
N LEU A 140 -15.37 5.52 -9.84
CA LEU A 140 -14.78 6.61 -9.07
C LEU A 140 -15.49 7.95 -9.32
N SER A 141 -15.86 8.24 -10.56
CA SER A 141 -16.60 9.46 -10.92
C SER A 141 -17.94 9.54 -10.20
N ALA A 142 -18.63 8.40 -10.04
CA ALA A 142 -19.97 8.33 -9.44
C ALA A 142 -19.98 8.15 -7.90
N ARG A 143 -18.87 7.74 -7.28
CA ARG A 143 -18.86 7.23 -5.89
C ARG A 143 -17.82 7.89 -4.98
N SER A 144 -16.84 8.62 -5.51
CA SER A 144 -15.86 9.29 -4.67
C SER A 144 -16.52 10.42 -3.88
N LEU A 145 -16.32 10.47 -2.57
CA LEU A 145 -16.69 11.61 -1.72
C LEU A 145 -15.92 12.86 -2.13
N PHE A 146 -14.62 12.67 -2.40
CA PHE A 146 -13.71 13.68 -2.89
C PHE A 146 -12.50 13.01 -3.54
N VAL A 147 -11.76 13.81 -4.31
CA VAL A 147 -10.45 13.47 -4.85
C VAL A 147 -9.42 14.48 -4.35
N ALA A 148 -8.27 13.99 -3.90
CA ALA A 148 -7.13 14.80 -3.49
C ALA A 148 -6.00 14.65 -4.52
N ASN A 149 -5.43 15.77 -4.95
CA ASN A 149 -4.29 15.82 -5.87
C ASN A 149 -3.47 17.08 -5.57
N ASN A 150 -2.15 16.92 -5.38
CA ASN A 150 -1.21 18.03 -5.22
C ASN A 150 -1.67 19.11 -4.20
N GLY A 151 -2.21 18.67 -3.06
CA GLY A 151 -2.67 19.54 -1.97
C GLY A 151 -4.01 20.23 -2.21
N GLN A 152 -4.66 19.95 -3.34
CA GLN A 152 -6.01 20.40 -3.63
C GLN A 152 -6.99 19.25 -3.42
N VAL A 153 -8.16 19.56 -2.85
CA VAL A 153 -9.24 18.60 -2.67
C VAL A 153 -10.47 19.10 -3.41
N GLN A 154 -10.94 18.29 -4.37
CA GLN A 154 -12.21 18.50 -5.04
C GLN A 154 -13.25 17.58 -4.39
N THR A 155 -14.21 18.18 -3.69
CA THR A 155 -15.38 17.48 -3.17
C THR A 155 -16.38 17.22 -4.29
N SER A 156 -17.04 16.08 -4.22
CA SER A 156 -18.08 15.73 -5.17
C SER A 156 -19.36 16.48 -4.85
N GLU A 157 -20.00 17.05 -5.87
CA GLU A 157 -21.35 17.60 -5.71
C GLU A 157 -22.30 16.44 -5.38
N LEU A 158 -23.08 16.59 -4.29
CA LEU A 158 -24.23 15.73 -4.03
C LEU A 158 -25.31 16.08 -5.05
N THR A 159 -25.66 15.13 -5.90
CA THR A 159 -26.82 15.27 -6.79
C THR A 159 -28.12 14.98 -6.02
N ASP A 160 -29.26 15.33 -6.63
CA ASP A 160 -30.61 15.10 -6.06
C ASP A 160 -30.89 13.61 -5.72
N ASP A 161 -30.14 12.68 -6.33
CA ASP A 161 -30.21 11.23 -6.08
C ASP A 161 -29.22 10.75 -5.00
N TYR A 162 -28.62 11.66 -4.22
CA TYR A 162 -27.55 11.36 -3.26
C TYR A 162 -26.35 10.64 -3.89
N ARG A 163 -26.05 10.93 -5.17
CA ARG A 163 -24.86 10.40 -5.84
C ARG A 163 -23.79 11.49 -5.89
N HIS A 164 -22.55 11.07 -5.74
CA HIS A 164 -21.40 11.94 -5.87
C HIS A 164 -21.02 12.05 -7.35
N ASN A 165 -20.76 13.24 -7.86
CA ASN A 165 -20.30 13.40 -9.24
C ASN A 165 -19.01 14.23 -9.31
N LEU A 166 -17.89 13.56 -9.54
CA LEU A 166 -16.63 14.22 -9.87
C LEU A 166 -16.65 14.64 -11.34
N LYS A 167 -16.79 15.95 -11.58
CA LYS A 167 -16.73 16.55 -12.92
C LYS A 167 -15.29 16.74 -13.40
N ARG A 168 -14.53 15.65 -13.52
CA ARG A 168 -13.21 15.66 -14.14
C ARG A 168 -12.88 14.33 -14.80
N GLU A 169 -11.95 14.39 -15.74
CA GLU A 169 -11.33 13.19 -16.28
C GLU A 169 -10.48 12.50 -15.19
N ILE A 170 -10.62 11.17 -15.11
CA ILE A 170 -9.94 10.32 -14.15
C ILE A 170 -8.94 9.48 -14.94
N GLU A 171 -7.65 9.74 -14.70
CA GLU A 171 -6.55 9.06 -15.37
C GLU A 171 -5.88 8.06 -14.44
N ALA A 172 -5.53 6.90 -14.99
CA ALA A 172 -4.80 5.86 -14.28
C ALA A 172 -3.28 6.11 -14.41
N VAL A 173 -2.55 5.92 -13.32
CA VAL A 173 -1.09 6.13 -13.31
C VAL A 173 -0.35 4.80 -13.54
N PRO A 174 0.72 4.75 -14.35
CA PRO A 174 1.54 3.56 -14.46
C PRO A 174 2.08 3.08 -13.09
N TYR A 175 1.96 1.79 -12.81
CA TYR A 175 2.41 1.19 -11.54
C TYR A 175 3.81 1.63 -11.09
N ASN A 176 4.80 1.56 -11.99
CA ASN A 176 6.19 1.92 -11.65
C ASN A 176 6.34 3.41 -11.32
N GLU A 177 5.59 4.28 -12.00
CA GLU A 177 5.58 5.71 -11.73
C GLU A 177 4.99 6.01 -10.35
N MET A 178 3.85 5.37 -10.04
CA MET A 178 3.21 5.51 -8.74
C MET A 178 4.11 5.01 -7.61
N LEU A 179 4.65 3.79 -7.73
CA LEU A 179 5.53 3.20 -6.72
C LEU A 179 6.77 4.05 -6.48
N ARG A 180 7.45 4.50 -7.55
CA ARG A 180 8.60 5.40 -7.47
C ARG A 180 8.26 6.68 -6.71
N THR A 181 7.14 7.31 -7.07
CA THR A 181 6.69 8.55 -6.44
C THR A 181 6.46 8.37 -4.94
N VAL A 182 5.75 7.31 -4.54
CA VAL A 182 5.46 7.02 -3.12
C VAL A 182 6.75 6.76 -2.35
N ARG A 183 7.69 5.98 -2.91
CA ARG A 183 8.98 5.71 -2.27
C ARG A 183 9.81 6.99 -2.06
N ASN A 184 9.83 7.87 -3.06
CA ASN A 184 10.50 9.16 -2.94
C ASN A 184 9.84 10.05 -1.86
N GLN A 185 8.51 10.00 -1.71
CA GLN A 185 7.81 10.67 -0.61
C GLN A 185 8.13 10.07 0.77
N ILE A 186 8.33 8.75 0.88
CA ILE A 186 8.78 8.11 2.12
C ILE A 186 10.17 8.63 2.51
N ILE A 187 11.10 8.72 1.54
CA ILE A 187 12.43 9.27 1.78
C ILE A 187 12.29 10.71 2.29
N ALA A 188 11.60 11.58 1.54
CA ALA A 188 11.47 13.01 1.87
C ALA A 188 10.77 13.27 3.22
N ARG A 189 9.85 12.38 3.62
CA ARG A 189 9.11 12.54 4.89
C ARG A 189 9.94 12.17 6.11
N TYR A 190 10.82 11.17 5.99
CA TYR A 190 11.43 10.54 7.16
C TYR A 190 12.95 10.70 7.23
N SER A 191 13.63 10.99 6.12
CA SER A 191 15.09 11.12 6.00
C SER A 191 15.47 12.18 4.96
N SER A 192 16.77 12.40 4.72
CA SER A 192 17.22 13.07 3.50
C SER A 192 17.58 12.06 2.39
N PRO A 193 17.53 12.45 1.10
CA PRO A 193 18.08 11.66 0.00
C PRO A 193 19.50 11.17 0.24
N GLU A 194 20.34 12.03 0.83
CA GLU A 194 21.73 11.71 1.14
C GLU A 194 21.86 10.67 2.27
N GLU A 195 21.12 10.84 3.36
CA GLU A 195 21.10 9.91 4.48
C GLU A 195 20.63 8.52 4.02
N PHE A 196 19.55 8.48 3.23
CA PHE A 196 19.04 7.24 2.68
C PHE A 196 20.02 6.57 1.70
N ALA A 197 20.64 7.36 0.81
CA ALA A 197 21.66 6.85 -0.11
C ALA A 197 22.88 6.28 0.62
N ASN A 198 23.34 6.95 1.68
CA ASN A 198 24.45 6.48 2.51
C ASN A 198 24.10 5.17 3.20
N PHE A 199 22.90 5.07 3.78
CA PHE A 199 22.43 3.82 4.36
C PHE A 199 22.37 2.68 3.32
N LEU A 200 21.84 2.92 2.12
CA LEU A 200 21.80 1.92 1.05
C LEU A 200 23.21 1.45 0.64
N ARG A 201 24.21 2.32 0.66
CA ARG A 201 25.62 1.94 0.37
C ARG A 201 26.21 1.03 1.43
N GLU A 202 25.79 1.15 2.69
CA GLU A 202 26.24 0.28 3.78
C GLU A 202 25.67 -1.14 3.70
N LEU A 203 24.54 -1.33 3.01
CA LEU A 203 23.93 -2.64 2.86
C LEU A 203 24.81 -3.55 1.99
N PRO A 204 25.17 -4.77 2.44
CA PRO A 204 25.90 -5.72 1.63
C PRO A 204 25.14 -6.12 0.35
N ASP A 205 25.87 -6.39 -0.73
CA ASP A 205 25.29 -6.88 -1.99
C ASP A 205 25.08 -8.40 -1.97
N ASP A 206 25.89 -9.13 -1.23
CA ASP A 206 25.69 -10.56 -0.98
C ASP A 206 24.50 -10.80 -0.04
N LEU A 207 23.62 -11.73 -0.41
CA LEU A 207 22.36 -11.96 0.30
C LEU A 207 22.59 -12.55 1.71
N GLU A 208 23.63 -13.37 1.89
CA GLU A 208 23.95 -13.97 3.18
C GLU A 208 24.57 -12.91 4.11
N GLU A 209 25.47 -12.09 3.60
CA GLU A 209 26.03 -10.96 4.34
C GLU A 209 24.97 -9.92 4.70
N LEU A 210 24.04 -9.62 3.77
CA LEU A 210 22.92 -8.71 4.01
C LEU A 210 22.01 -9.24 5.12
N SER A 211 21.69 -10.54 5.09
CA SER A 211 20.95 -11.22 6.15
C SER A 211 21.64 -11.05 7.49
N ARG A 212 22.94 -11.39 7.60
CA ARG A 212 23.71 -11.23 8.85
C ARG A 212 23.80 -9.77 9.30
N TYR A 213 23.89 -8.82 8.36
CA TYR A 213 23.89 -7.40 8.67
C TYR A 213 22.58 -6.96 9.33
N ILE A 214 21.44 -7.36 8.76
CA ILE A 214 20.11 -7.06 9.29
C ILE A 214 19.87 -7.74 10.64
N THR A 215 20.27 -9.01 10.80
CA THR A 215 20.21 -9.71 12.10
C THR A 215 20.95 -8.95 13.19
N ARG A 216 22.17 -8.50 12.90
CA ARG A 216 22.97 -7.75 13.87
C ARG A 216 22.31 -6.43 14.25
N LEU A 217 21.68 -5.73 13.31
CA LEU A 217 20.95 -4.50 13.61
C LEU A 217 19.75 -4.75 14.53
N HIS A 218 18.95 -5.79 14.30
CA HIS A 218 17.81 -6.13 15.17
C HIS A 218 18.22 -6.68 16.55
N MET A 219 19.31 -7.45 16.64
CA MET A 219 19.78 -7.93 17.94
C MET A 219 20.28 -6.77 18.83
N LYS A 220 20.96 -5.78 18.25
CA LYS A 220 21.38 -4.56 18.97
C LYS A 220 20.19 -3.78 19.55
N GLU A 221 19.07 -3.71 18.83
CA GLU A 221 17.84 -3.08 19.32
C GLU A 221 17.35 -3.75 20.62
N THR A 222 17.36 -5.08 20.63
CA THR A 222 16.95 -5.88 21.79
C THR A 222 17.90 -5.72 22.97
N ASP A 223 19.21 -5.77 22.73
CA ASP A 223 20.22 -5.68 23.80
C ASP A 223 20.19 -4.34 24.53
N TRP A 224 19.87 -3.23 23.84
CA TRP A 224 19.79 -1.90 24.45
C TRP A 224 18.50 -1.62 25.20
N LEU A 225 17.40 -2.29 24.86
CA LEU A 225 16.18 -2.25 25.66
C LEU A 225 16.36 -2.94 27.02
N ILE A 226 17.43 -3.75 27.17
CA ILE A 226 17.71 -4.57 28.35
C ILE A 226 18.86 -4.00 29.21
N THR A 227 19.74 -3.14 28.65
CA THR A 227 20.96 -2.68 29.34
C THR A 227 21.00 -1.16 29.58
N GLU A 228 20.80 -0.75 30.84
CA GLU A 228 20.82 0.66 31.31
C GLU A 228 22.22 1.19 31.69
N GLU A 229 23.29 0.40 31.62
CA GLU A 229 24.44 0.63 32.52
C GLU A 229 25.66 1.44 31.99
N ASP A 230 25.66 1.98 30.77
CA ASP A 230 26.83 2.76 30.28
C ASP A 230 26.44 3.99 29.44
N GLU A 231 26.40 5.15 30.12
CA GLU A 231 26.00 6.48 29.62
C GLU A 231 27.16 7.33 29.07
N SER A 232 28.29 6.73 28.68
CA SER A 232 29.35 7.51 28.05
C SER A 232 28.85 8.21 26.77
N TRP A 233 29.33 9.43 26.49
CA TRP A 233 28.90 10.22 25.33
C TRP A 233 29.16 9.49 24.00
N GLU A 234 30.26 8.74 23.90
CA GLU A 234 30.57 7.91 22.73
C GLU A 234 29.57 6.75 22.56
N ASN A 235 29.17 6.10 23.67
CA ASN A 235 28.14 5.06 23.64
C ASN A 235 26.78 5.64 23.24
N ALA A 236 26.42 6.84 23.73
CA ALA A 236 25.19 7.52 23.36
C ALA A 236 25.14 7.86 21.85
N GLN A 237 26.23 8.36 21.28
CA GLN A 237 26.32 8.63 19.83
C GLN A 237 26.20 7.37 18.99
N LYS A 238 26.85 6.28 19.41
CA LYS A 238 26.77 4.99 18.72
C LYS A 238 25.35 4.41 18.74
N ARG A 239 24.65 4.54 19.88
CA ARG A 239 23.23 4.15 20.02
C ARG A 239 22.35 4.98 19.09
N ASP A 240 22.53 6.31 19.03
CA ASP A 240 21.76 7.17 18.12
C ASP A 240 21.98 6.79 16.65
N ALA A 241 23.24 6.57 16.25
CA ALA A 241 23.59 6.19 14.88
C ALA A 241 22.97 4.85 14.47
N ASP A 242 23.01 3.84 15.33
CA ASP A 242 22.42 2.54 15.05
C ASP A 242 20.88 2.58 15.12
N PHE A 243 20.28 3.36 16.03
CA PHE A 243 18.82 3.57 16.06
C PHE A 243 18.30 4.22 14.77
N ARG A 244 19.05 5.19 14.23
CA ARG A 244 18.76 5.75 12.89
C ARG A 244 18.79 4.68 11.81
N LYS A 245 19.78 3.78 11.83
CA LYS A 245 19.86 2.65 10.86
C LYS A 245 18.68 1.69 10.99
N ILE A 246 18.27 1.36 12.22
CA ILE A 246 17.08 0.54 12.48
C ILE A 246 15.82 1.24 11.94
N SER A 247 15.69 2.54 12.18
CA SER A 247 14.59 3.34 11.64
C SER A 247 14.58 3.36 10.11
N LEU A 248 15.74 3.52 9.46
CA LEU A 248 15.91 3.49 8.01
C LEU A 248 15.58 2.11 7.42
N LEU A 249 15.98 1.03 8.10
CA LEU A 249 15.62 -0.33 7.75
C LEU A 249 14.09 -0.53 7.83
N GLY A 250 13.44 -0.07 8.89
CA GLY A 250 11.97 -0.13 9.03
C GLY A 250 11.24 0.64 7.92
N ARG A 251 11.80 1.75 7.44
CA ARG A 251 11.24 2.49 6.29
C ARG A 251 11.46 1.76 4.97
N LEU A 252 12.60 1.10 4.81
CA LEU A 252 12.90 0.26 3.65
C LEU A 252 11.92 -0.93 3.60
N VAL A 253 11.60 -1.56 4.74
CA VAL A 253 10.46 -2.51 4.89
C VAL A 253 9.19 -1.92 4.31
N GLY A 254 8.93 -0.68 4.73
CA GLY A 254 7.78 0.06 4.30
C GLY A 254 7.76 0.53 2.84
N MET A 255 8.78 0.28 2.01
CA MET A 255 8.81 0.64 0.59
C MET A 255 8.33 -0.49 -0.34
N GLY A 256 7.57 -1.44 0.21
CA GLY A 256 7.06 -2.59 -0.53
C GLY A 256 8.13 -3.66 -0.79
N ILE A 257 8.95 -3.96 0.22
CA ILE A 257 9.76 -5.19 0.20
C ILE A 257 8.99 -6.32 0.87
N TYR A 258 9.34 -7.56 0.52
CA TYR A 258 8.74 -8.72 1.16
C TYR A 258 9.02 -8.72 2.68
N ARG A 259 7.97 -8.91 3.50
CA ARG A 259 7.92 -8.68 4.96
C ARG A 259 9.17 -9.20 5.71
N ILE A 260 10.07 -8.31 6.12
CA ILE A 260 11.25 -8.65 6.96
C ILE A 260 10.85 -9.12 8.37
N GLY A 261 9.65 -8.76 8.86
CA GLY A 261 9.28 -8.88 10.27
C GLY A 261 9.27 -10.29 10.88
N VAL A 262 8.95 -11.35 10.13
CA VAL A 262 8.83 -12.72 10.69
C VAL A 262 10.09 -13.56 10.47
N ALA A 263 10.98 -13.16 9.56
CA ALA A 263 12.16 -13.95 9.22
C ALA A 263 13.30 -13.04 8.76
N VAL A 264 14.03 -12.49 9.74
CA VAL A 264 15.42 -12.10 9.50
C VAL A 264 16.14 -13.32 8.92
N GLY A 265 16.61 -13.22 7.68
CA GLY A 265 17.15 -14.35 6.92
C GLY A 265 16.23 -14.94 5.84
N ASP A 266 15.04 -14.38 5.62
CA ASP A 266 14.23 -14.69 4.45
C ASP A 266 14.93 -14.21 3.17
N ARG A 267 15.26 -15.17 2.30
CA ARG A 267 15.91 -14.92 1.02
C ARG A 267 15.10 -13.96 0.12
N LYS A 268 13.77 -14.08 0.07
CA LYS A 268 12.92 -13.20 -0.76
C LYS A 268 12.93 -11.77 -0.25
N ALA A 269 13.02 -11.60 1.08
CA ALA A 269 13.17 -10.28 1.67
C ALA A 269 14.53 -9.67 1.29
N MET A 270 15.62 -10.43 1.40
CA MET A 270 16.96 -9.96 0.99
C MET A 270 17.03 -9.62 -0.51
N GLU A 271 16.45 -10.47 -1.35
CA GLU A 271 16.33 -10.22 -2.80
C GLU A 271 15.54 -8.95 -3.09
N SER A 272 14.48 -8.66 -2.32
CA SER A 272 13.69 -7.43 -2.45
C SER A 272 14.46 -6.18 -2.04
N ILE A 273 15.23 -6.24 -0.94
CA ILE A 273 16.12 -5.15 -0.52
C ILE A 273 17.19 -4.90 -1.58
N SER A 274 17.82 -5.96 -2.07
CA SER A 274 18.84 -5.91 -3.11
C SER A 274 18.27 -5.34 -4.42
N ALA A 275 17.03 -5.68 -4.79
CA ALA A 275 16.34 -5.09 -5.93
C ALA A 275 16.10 -3.59 -5.75
N LEU A 276 15.59 -3.19 -4.58
CA LEU A 276 15.37 -1.78 -4.24
C LEU A 276 16.69 -0.98 -4.30
N LYS A 277 17.78 -1.53 -3.77
CA LYS A 277 19.12 -0.90 -3.87
C LYS A 277 19.56 -0.71 -5.32
N ARG A 278 19.29 -1.68 -6.21
CA ARG A 278 19.60 -1.56 -7.65
C ARG A 278 18.72 -0.56 -8.39
N GLU A 279 17.46 -0.42 -7.98
CA GLU A 279 16.51 0.53 -8.56
C GLU A 279 16.83 1.99 -8.16
N PHE A 280 17.56 2.20 -7.06
CA PHE A 280 17.87 3.54 -6.57
C PHE A 280 18.95 4.24 -7.40
N ASN A 281 18.65 5.45 -7.89
CA ASN A 281 19.61 6.30 -8.57
C ASN A 281 20.45 7.09 -7.55
N PHE A 282 21.63 6.56 -7.23
CA PHE A 282 22.57 7.19 -6.29
C PHE A 282 23.08 8.58 -6.70
N THR A 283 22.96 8.96 -7.98
CA THR A 283 23.34 10.30 -8.46
C THR A 283 22.21 11.30 -8.22
N ALA A 284 20.97 10.90 -8.51
CA ALA A 284 19.79 11.73 -8.31
C ALA A 284 19.32 11.76 -6.84
N GLY A 285 19.69 10.75 -6.04
CA GLY A 285 19.21 10.59 -4.68
C GLY A 285 17.74 10.15 -4.62
N SER A 286 17.24 9.45 -5.64
CA SER A 286 15.85 9.06 -5.76
C SER A 286 15.69 7.72 -6.47
N PHE A 287 14.53 7.10 -6.34
CA PHE A 287 14.05 6.11 -7.29
C PHE A 287 13.63 6.77 -8.60
#